data_AF-A0A0F9DV65-F1
#
_entry.id   AF-A0A0F9DV65-F1
#
_cell.length_a   1.000
_cell.length_b   1.000
_cell.length_c   1.000
_cell.angle_alpha   90.00
_cell.angle_beta   90.00
_cell.angle_gamma   90.00
#
_symmetry.space_group_name_H-M   'P 1'
#
loop_
_entity.id
_entity.type
_entity.pdbx_description
1 polymer ?
#
loop_
_entity_poly.entity_id
_entity_poly.type
_entity_poly.pdbx_seq_one_letter_code
_entity_poly.pdbx_strand_id
1 'polypeptide(L)'
;MLSLCAGIGGLDLGIELATNGRSRVVGYVERDPFAAAILVARMEDKAMDRAPIWDDLESFDGSSWRGNVDLVSAGFPCQPFSTASGRPPRAEDDHRWVWPSIKAIIRDVQPALVFLENVPGILVRGFGRVLGDMAALGFDAQ
;
A
#
# COMPACT_ATOMS: atom_id res chain seq x y z
N MET A 1 10.27 4.71 -3.93
CA MET A 1 9.03 3.93 -3.74
C MET A 1 7.91 4.83 -3.28
N LEU A 2 6.69 4.50 -3.67
CA LEU A 2 5.47 5.12 -3.16
C LEU A 2 4.83 4.15 -2.16
N SER A 3 4.60 4.61 -0.93
CA SER A 3 4.06 3.79 0.17
C SER A 3 2.58 4.05 0.36
N LEU A 4 1.73 3.07 0.08
CA LEU A 4 0.28 3.14 0.22
C LEU A 4 -0.16 2.41 1.49
N CYS A 5 -1.17 2.93 2.18
CA CYS A 5 -1.54 2.42 3.51
C CYS A 5 -0.31 2.35 4.43
N ALA A 6 0.48 3.44 4.45
CA ALA A 6 1.82 3.44 5.03
C ALA A 6 1.84 3.13 6.53
N GLY A 7 0.72 3.35 7.23
CA GLY A 7 0.61 3.25 8.67
C GLY A 7 1.70 4.09 9.33
N ILE A 8 2.53 3.43 10.14
CA ILE A 8 3.65 4.08 10.83
C ILE A 8 5.01 3.84 10.13
N GLY A 9 5.00 3.35 8.88
CA GLY A 9 6.21 3.12 8.07
C GLY A 9 6.92 1.78 8.33
N GLY A 10 6.24 0.81 8.98
CA GLY A 10 6.85 -0.47 9.33
C GLY A 10 7.26 -1.30 8.11
N LEU A 11 6.40 -1.37 7.10
CA LEU A 11 6.70 -2.07 5.84
C LEU A 11 7.84 -1.39 5.09
N ASP A 12 7.85 -0.05 5.09
CA ASP A 12 8.86 0.76 4.41
C ASP A 12 10.26 0.51 4.98
N LEU A 13 10.39 0.47 6.30
CA LEU A 13 11.65 0.10 6.97
C LEU A 13 12.08 -1.34 6.61
N GLY A 14 11.12 -2.26 6.51
CA GLY A 14 11.39 -3.63 6.08
C GLY A 14 12.00 -3.69 4.67
N ILE A 15 11.45 -2.90 3.73
CA ILE A 15 11.97 -2.79 2.36
C ILE A 15 13.35 -2.11 2.35
N GLU A 16 13.56 -1.08 3.17
CA GLU A 16 14.87 -0.45 3.32
C GLU A 16 15.94 -1.45 3.76
N LEU A 17 15.64 -2.22 4.79
CA LEU A 17 16.53 -3.28 5.28
C LEU A 17 16.79 -4.34 4.20
N ALA A 18 15.76 -4.80 3.51
CA ALA A 18 15.87 -5.81 2.46
C ALA A 18 16.65 -5.33 1.22
N THR A 19 16.69 -4.01 0.99
CA THR A 19 17.42 -3.40 -0.13
C THR A 19 18.79 -2.88 0.27
N ASN A 20 19.22 -3.06 1.52
CA ASN A 20 20.45 -2.51 2.10
C ASN A 20 20.52 -0.97 1.97
N GLY A 21 19.42 -0.28 2.27
CA GLY A 21 19.34 1.18 2.24
C GLY A 21 19.32 1.78 0.82
N ARG A 22 19.01 0.97 -0.20
CA ARG A 22 18.91 1.44 -1.60
C ARG A 22 17.51 1.90 -1.99
N SER A 23 16.50 1.59 -1.21
CA SER A 23 15.16 2.18 -1.38
C SER A 23 15.08 3.56 -0.74
N ARG A 24 14.27 4.43 -1.35
CA ARG A 24 13.88 5.72 -0.79
C ARG A 24 12.38 5.90 -0.95
N VAL A 25 11.65 6.27 0.09
CA VAL A 25 10.24 6.67 -0.02
C VAL A 25 10.16 8.10 -0.59
N VAL A 26 9.35 8.28 -1.62
CA VAL A 26 9.14 9.58 -2.26
C VAL A 26 7.73 10.14 -2.04
N GLY A 27 6.83 9.34 -1.48
CA GLY A 27 5.50 9.76 -1.06
C GLY A 27 4.84 8.67 -0.21
N TYR A 28 3.98 9.12 0.71
CA TYR A 28 3.17 8.26 1.56
C TYR A 28 1.69 8.54 1.32
N VAL A 29 0.85 7.51 1.36
CA VAL A 29 -0.61 7.65 1.42
C VAL A 29 -1.09 6.96 2.69
N GLU A 30 -1.58 7.76 3.66
CA GLU A 30 -2.05 7.28 4.95
C GLU A 30 -3.24 8.12 5.44
N ARG A 31 -4.37 7.44 5.65
CA ARG A 31 -5.65 8.06 6.01
C ARG A 31 -5.79 8.33 7.50
N ASP A 32 -5.14 7.54 8.34
CA ASP A 32 -5.19 7.70 9.79
C ASP A 32 -4.27 8.86 10.24
N PRO A 33 -4.83 9.95 10.77
CA PRO A 33 -4.04 11.13 11.12
C PRO A 33 -3.05 10.85 12.26
N PHE A 34 -3.33 9.87 13.13
CA PHE A 34 -2.42 9.49 14.20
C PHE A 34 -1.19 8.75 13.65
N ALA A 35 -1.37 7.81 12.74
CA ALA A 35 -0.30 7.14 12.02
C ALA A 35 0.52 8.13 11.18
N ALA A 36 -0.14 9.06 10.47
CA ALA A 36 0.52 10.12 9.73
C ALA A 36 1.37 11.04 10.65
N ALA A 37 0.88 11.38 11.84
CA ALA A 37 1.65 12.15 12.82
C ALA A 37 2.91 11.39 13.29
N ILE A 38 2.83 10.07 13.46
CA ILE A 38 3.99 9.23 13.77
C ILE A 38 4.99 9.23 12.61
N LEU A 39 4.52 9.13 11.36
CA LEU A 39 5.38 9.25 10.19
C LEU A 39 6.14 10.57 10.20
N VAL A 40 5.47 11.70 10.46
CA VAL A 40 6.12 13.02 10.57
C VAL A 40 7.18 13.02 11.66
N ALA A 41 6.88 12.53 12.86
CA ALA A 41 7.85 12.44 13.96
C ALA A 41 9.07 11.58 13.58
N ARG A 42 8.86 10.49 12.84
CA ARG A 42 9.94 9.63 12.33
C ARG A 42 10.73 10.24 11.17
N MET A 43 10.14 11.17 10.42
CA MET A 43 10.90 11.96 9.45
C MET A 43 11.79 12.97 10.17
N GLU A 44 11.36 13.50 11.31
CA GLU A 44 12.14 14.45 12.13
C GLU A 44 13.34 13.78 12.80
N ASP A 45 13.17 12.58 13.34
CA ASP A 45 14.26 11.79 13.94
C ASP A 45 15.13 11.04 12.91
N LYS A 46 14.77 11.14 11.62
CA LYS A 46 15.45 10.52 10.47
C LYS A 46 15.34 9.00 10.40
N ALA A 47 14.40 8.39 11.13
CA ALA A 47 14.06 6.98 10.97
C ALA A 47 13.25 6.70 9.69
N MET A 48 12.64 7.73 9.08
CA MET A 48 11.90 7.63 7.83
C MET A 48 12.33 8.71 6.83
N ASP A 49 12.23 8.40 5.54
CA ASP A 49 12.48 9.37 4.48
C ASP A 49 11.48 10.53 4.55
N ARG A 50 12.00 11.76 4.49
CA ARG A 50 11.19 12.97 4.44
C ARG A 50 10.51 13.09 3.07
N ALA A 51 9.21 12.84 3.04
CA ALA A 51 8.40 12.90 1.83
C ALA A 51 6.98 13.40 2.14
N PRO A 52 6.25 13.94 1.14
CA PRO A 52 4.85 14.34 1.31
C PRO A 52 3.94 13.15 1.69
N ILE A 53 2.90 13.45 2.49
CA ILE A 53 1.87 12.51 2.93
C ILE A 53 0.52 12.96 2.36
N TRP A 54 -0.17 12.06 1.67
CA TRP A 54 -1.56 12.21 1.23
C TRP A 54 -2.48 11.38 2.13
N ASP A 55 -3.73 11.81 2.26
CA ASP A 55 -4.70 11.26 3.21
C ASP A 55 -5.71 10.28 2.59
N ASP A 56 -5.81 10.22 1.27
CA ASP A 56 -6.85 9.45 0.61
C ASP A 56 -6.38 8.79 -0.70
N LEU A 57 -6.62 7.48 -0.80
CA LEU A 57 -6.30 6.69 -1.98
C LEU A 57 -7.24 6.98 -3.15
N GLU A 58 -8.48 7.38 -2.91
CA GLU A 58 -9.48 7.60 -3.97
C GLU A 58 -9.19 8.87 -4.77
N SER A 59 -8.69 9.91 -4.10
CA SER A 59 -8.32 11.19 -4.71
C SER A 59 -6.84 11.32 -5.06
N PHE A 60 -6.00 10.34 -4.72
CA PHE A 60 -4.57 10.37 -5.03
C PHE A 60 -4.30 10.23 -6.54
N ASP A 61 -3.65 11.22 -7.13
CA ASP A 61 -3.24 11.20 -8.54
C ASP A 61 -1.92 10.43 -8.74
N GLY A 62 -2.03 9.16 -9.09
CA GLY A 62 -0.89 8.30 -9.42
C GLY A 62 -0.19 8.65 -10.73
N SER A 63 -0.82 9.40 -11.65
CA SER A 63 -0.27 9.65 -12.99
C SER A 63 0.98 10.54 -12.96
N SER A 64 1.04 11.47 -12.00
CA SER A 64 2.19 12.37 -11.79
C SER A 64 3.48 11.66 -11.38
N TRP A 65 3.38 10.41 -10.91
CA TRP A 65 4.50 9.59 -10.45
C TRP A 65 5.06 8.66 -11.52
N ARG A 66 4.38 8.55 -12.66
CA ARG A 66 4.79 7.65 -13.74
C ARG A 66 6.19 7.97 -14.24
N GLY A 67 7.03 6.94 -14.32
CA GLY A 67 8.44 7.07 -14.72
C GLY A 67 9.36 7.64 -13.64
N ASN A 68 8.83 7.99 -12.45
CA ASN A 68 9.60 8.51 -11.32
C ASN A 68 9.62 7.56 -10.11
N VAL A 69 8.84 6.47 -10.15
CA VAL A 69 8.68 5.50 -9.05
C VAL A 69 8.90 4.09 -9.57
N ASP A 70 9.92 3.42 -9.05
CA ASP A 70 10.24 2.03 -9.43
C ASP A 70 9.44 0.98 -8.65
N LEU A 71 8.96 1.33 -7.45
CA LEU A 71 8.30 0.42 -6.51
C LEU A 71 7.08 1.08 -5.87
N VAL A 72 5.95 0.38 -5.86
CA VAL A 72 4.79 0.67 -5.00
C VAL A 72 4.72 -0.38 -3.88
N SER A 73 4.65 0.05 -2.62
CA SER A 73 4.41 -0.81 -1.48
C SER A 73 3.00 -0.58 -0.92
N ALA A 74 2.32 -1.62 -0.45
CA ALA A 74 1.04 -1.48 0.24
C ALA A 74 0.78 -2.56 1.30
N GLY A 75 0.65 -2.15 2.56
CA GLY A 75 0.18 -3.00 3.68
C GLY A 75 -1.31 -2.77 3.94
N PHE A 76 -2.16 -3.24 3.05
CA PHE A 76 -3.56 -2.81 3.02
C PHE A 76 -4.48 -3.67 3.91
N PRO A 77 -5.50 -3.08 4.55
CA PRO A 77 -6.35 -3.80 5.48
C PRO A 77 -7.11 -4.95 4.79
N CYS A 78 -7.16 -6.09 5.47
CA CYS A 78 -7.88 -7.27 5.02
C CYS A 78 -9.41 -7.18 5.18
N GLN A 79 -9.98 -6.05 5.65
CA GLN A 79 -11.42 -5.96 5.94
C GLN A 79 -12.19 -5.85 4.61
N PRO A 80 -13.08 -6.81 4.27
CA PRO A 80 -14.05 -7.50 5.15
C PRO A 80 -13.70 -8.94 5.60
N PHE A 81 -12.49 -9.41 5.35
CA PHE A 81 -12.11 -10.84 5.46
C PHE A 81 -11.44 -11.24 6.79
N SER A 82 -11.21 -10.30 7.71
CA SER A 82 -10.67 -10.59 9.04
C SER A 82 -11.73 -11.25 9.95
N THR A 83 -11.45 -12.49 10.38
CA THR A 83 -12.23 -13.24 11.38
C THR A 83 -12.06 -12.69 12.80
N ALA A 84 -11.04 -11.85 13.05
CA ALA A 84 -10.76 -11.29 14.37
C ALA A 84 -11.86 -10.32 14.87
N SER A 85 -12.69 -9.78 13.96
CA SER A 85 -13.75 -8.84 14.31
C SER A 85 -15.06 -9.49 14.79
N GLY A 86 -15.17 -10.83 14.75
CA GLY A 86 -16.37 -11.56 15.16
C GLY A 86 -17.64 -11.24 14.34
N ARG A 87 -17.51 -10.49 13.23
CA ARG A 87 -18.62 -10.07 12.38
C ARG A 87 -18.67 -10.92 11.10
N PRO A 88 -19.87 -11.23 10.58
CA PRO A 88 -19.99 -11.96 9.32
C PRO A 88 -19.34 -11.15 8.18
N PRO A 89 -18.61 -11.80 7.28
CA PRO A 89 -18.03 -11.15 6.11
C PRO A 89 -19.15 -10.48 5.30
N ARG A 90 -19.03 -9.18 5.05
CA ARG A 90 -19.90 -8.46 4.11
C ARG A 90 -19.29 -8.55 2.71
N ALA A 91 -20.17 -8.57 1.71
CA ALA A 91 -19.84 -8.75 0.30
C ALA A 91 -18.95 -7.62 -0.25
N GLU A 92 -18.59 -7.74 -1.53
CA GLU A 92 -17.67 -6.88 -2.30
C GLU A 92 -18.00 -5.37 -2.27
N ASP A 93 -19.19 -4.98 -1.80
CA ASP A 93 -19.65 -3.60 -1.59
C ASP A 93 -19.21 -3.01 -0.23
N ASP A 94 -18.25 -3.63 0.45
CA ASP A 94 -17.72 -3.09 1.69
C ASP A 94 -16.76 -1.92 1.39
N HIS A 95 -17.12 -0.72 1.82
CA HIS A 95 -16.30 0.49 1.71
C HIS A 95 -14.90 0.36 2.34
N ARG A 96 -14.64 -0.70 3.10
CA ARG A 96 -13.34 -1.02 3.70
C ARG A 96 -12.40 -1.74 2.72
N TRP A 97 -12.90 -2.22 1.59
CA TRP A 97 -12.10 -2.85 0.56
C TRP A 97 -11.41 -1.80 -0.32
N VAL A 98 -10.19 -1.41 0.08
CA VAL A 98 -9.41 -0.35 -0.57
C VAL A 98 -8.60 -0.81 -1.79
N TRP A 99 -8.61 -2.11 -2.11
CA TRP A 99 -7.87 -2.67 -3.24
C TRP A 99 -8.18 -2.02 -4.60
N PRO A 100 -9.44 -1.67 -4.96
CA PRO A 100 -9.70 -1.03 -6.25
C PRO A 100 -8.92 0.28 -6.42
N SER A 101 -8.80 1.06 -5.34
CA SER A 101 -8.02 2.31 -5.33
C SER A 101 -6.52 2.02 -5.45
N ILE A 102 -6.01 1.04 -4.70
CA ILE A 102 -4.59 0.60 -4.80
C ILE A 102 -4.26 0.14 -6.23
N LYS A 103 -5.12 -0.70 -6.82
CA LYS A 103 -4.98 -1.16 -8.20
C LYS A 103 -4.98 0.00 -9.19
N ALA A 104 -5.88 0.97 -9.01
CA ALA A 104 -5.94 2.16 -9.85
C ALA A 104 -4.62 2.97 -9.77
N ILE A 105 -4.09 3.18 -8.57
CA ILE A 105 -2.81 3.86 -8.36
C ILE A 105 -1.67 3.08 -9.03
N ILE A 106 -1.59 1.75 -8.84
CA ILE A 106 -0.56 0.92 -9.50
C ILE A 106 -0.63 1.05 -11.02
N ARG A 107 -1.84 0.99 -11.59
CA ARG A 107 -2.07 1.18 -13.04
C ARG A 107 -1.58 2.56 -13.50
N ASP A 108 -1.82 3.60 -12.72
CA ASP A 108 -1.50 4.97 -13.10
C ASP A 108 0.01 5.25 -12.96
N VAL A 109 0.62 4.79 -11.87
CA VAL A 109 2.06 4.90 -11.57
C VAL A 109 2.92 4.05 -12.52
N GLN A 110 2.45 2.86 -12.91
CA GLN A 110 3.21 1.87 -13.70
C GLN A 110 4.61 1.57 -13.13
N PRO A 111 4.73 1.13 -11.86
CA PRO A 111 6.03 0.82 -11.27
C PRO A 111 6.61 -0.47 -11.87
N ALA A 112 7.93 -0.64 -11.77
CA ALA A 112 8.60 -1.88 -12.16
C ALA A 112 8.30 -3.03 -11.16
N LEU A 113 8.10 -2.70 -9.89
CA LEU A 113 7.84 -3.65 -8.82
C LEU A 113 6.63 -3.21 -7.97
N VAL A 114 5.90 -4.19 -7.45
CA VAL A 114 4.84 -3.97 -6.47
C VAL A 114 5.03 -4.95 -5.31
N PHE A 115 5.01 -4.43 -4.09
CA PHE A 115 5.12 -5.24 -2.88
C PHE A 115 3.86 -5.08 -2.02
N LEU A 116 3.09 -6.17 -1.89
CA LEU A 116 1.81 -6.18 -1.20
C LEU A 116 1.88 -7.03 0.06
N GLU A 117 1.52 -6.46 1.20
CA GLU A 117 1.41 -7.16 2.48
C GLU A 117 -0.07 -7.30 2.87
N ASN A 118 -0.42 -8.47 3.40
CA ASN A 118 -1.75 -8.73 3.94
C ASN A 118 -1.69 -9.91 4.93
N VAL A 119 -2.74 -10.04 5.75
CA VAL A 119 -2.88 -11.16 6.69
C VAL A 119 -3.26 -12.47 5.97
N PRO A 120 -3.00 -13.66 6.55
CA PRO A 120 -3.25 -14.95 5.91
C PRO A 120 -4.68 -15.19 5.40
N GLY A 121 -5.67 -14.48 5.95
CA GLY A 121 -7.07 -14.53 5.50
C GLY A 121 -7.26 -14.16 4.02
N ILE A 122 -6.33 -13.41 3.41
CA ILE A 122 -6.39 -13.05 2.00
C ILE A 122 -6.39 -14.29 1.08
N LEU A 123 -5.67 -15.35 1.46
CA LEU A 123 -5.49 -16.57 0.65
C LEU A 123 -6.83 -17.25 0.29
N VAL A 124 -7.85 -17.09 1.14
CA VAL A 124 -9.14 -17.74 0.95
C VAL A 124 -10.12 -16.87 0.14
N ARG A 125 -9.98 -15.55 0.19
CA ARG A 125 -11.07 -14.63 -0.22
C ARG A 125 -10.67 -13.45 -1.11
N GLY A 126 -9.39 -13.09 -1.18
CA GLY A 126 -8.91 -11.95 -1.96
C GLY A 126 -7.75 -12.26 -2.88
N PHE A 127 -6.95 -13.28 -2.58
CA PHE A 127 -5.67 -13.54 -3.24
C PHE A 127 -5.81 -13.80 -4.74
N GLY A 128 -6.79 -14.64 -5.14
CA GLY A 128 -7.04 -14.90 -6.56
C GLY A 128 -7.44 -13.65 -7.35
N ARG A 129 -8.18 -12.72 -6.74
CA ARG A 129 -8.56 -11.44 -7.35
C ARG A 129 -7.34 -10.51 -7.47
N VAL A 130 -6.56 -10.38 -6.41
CA VAL A 130 -5.32 -9.59 -6.39
C VAL A 130 -4.36 -10.09 -7.47
N LEU A 131 -4.07 -11.39 -7.51
CA LEU A 131 -3.19 -11.97 -8.53
C LEU A 131 -3.75 -11.77 -9.95
N GLY A 132 -5.04 -12.03 -10.17
CA GLY A 132 -5.66 -11.84 -11.48
C GLY A 132 -5.61 -10.38 -11.95
N ASP A 133 -5.82 -9.44 -11.04
CA ASP A 133 -5.72 -8.01 -11.31
C ASP A 133 -4.28 -7.59 -11.63
N MET A 134 -3.30 -8.09 -10.89
CA MET A 134 -1.88 -7.83 -11.14
C MET A 134 -1.43 -8.41 -12.49
N ALA A 135 -1.85 -9.64 -12.82
CA ALA A 135 -1.61 -10.26 -14.11
C ALA A 135 -2.25 -9.46 -15.25
N ALA A 136 -3.48 -8.97 -15.07
CA ALA A 136 -4.16 -8.11 -16.05
C ALA A 136 -3.47 -6.76 -16.25
N LEU A 137 -2.74 -6.26 -15.24
CA LEU A 137 -1.87 -5.07 -15.35
C LEU A 137 -0.50 -5.39 -15.97
N GLY A 138 -0.19 -6.66 -16.26
CA GLY A 138 1.04 -7.09 -16.90
C GLY A 138 2.17 -7.49 -15.95
N PHE A 139 1.89 -7.64 -14.65
CA PHE A 139 2.88 -8.11 -13.69
C PHE A 139 2.96 -9.64 -13.67
N ASP A 140 4.18 -10.16 -13.50
CA ASP A 140 4.42 -11.53 -13.06
C ASP A 140 4.24 -11.58 -11.52
N ALA A 141 3.05 -11.96 -11.07
CA ALA A 141 2.63 -11.89 -9.68
C ALA A 141 2.72 -13.25 -8.98
N GLN A 142 3.22 -13.26 -7.74
CA GLN A 142 3.40 -14.44 -6.89
C GLN A 142 2.79 -14.23 -5.50
#